data_AF-A0A8T3X7P4-F1
#
_entry.id   AF-A0A8T3X7P4-F1
#
_cell.length_a   1.000
_cell.length_b   1.000
_cell.length_c   1.000
_cell.angle_alpha   90.00
_cell.angle_beta   90.00
_cell.angle_gamma   90.00
#
_symmetry.space_group_name_H-M   'P 1'
#
loop_
_entity.id
_entity.type
_entity.pdbx_description
1 polymer ?
#
loop_
_entity_poly.entity_id
_entity_poly.type
_entity_poly.pdbx_seq_one_letter_code
_entity_poly.pdbx_strand_id
1 'polypeptide(L)'
;MAVEIPQLLGPEFYGFILPWIFTFAIVYGLLIKLNIFGEKKNDKVSAALAFVIAFFVTAVGGPQLAAFFINLFGGTSVFLAGILVVLLFGAMLGRNITDYWAKNEWALAVVVIIAVVLFLASAGGGFLGITLSGDTATLIFAVVIVLVAAHFVMSGKDEGEKPAPKAAGG
;
A
#
# COMPACT_ATOMS: atom_id res chain seq x y z
N MET A 1 -21.89 8.86 -36.74
CA MET A 1 -21.31 8.05 -35.65
C MET A 1 -20.51 8.98 -34.77
N ALA A 2 -21.05 9.39 -33.62
CA ALA A 2 -20.29 10.13 -32.63
C ALA A 2 -19.38 9.14 -31.92
N VAL A 3 -18.06 9.30 -32.04
CA VAL A 3 -17.09 8.55 -31.25
C VAL A 3 -17.18 9.11 -29.84
N GLU A 4 -17.72 8.34 -28.91
CA GLU A 4 -17.80 8.73 -27.51
C GLU A 4 -16.38 8.74 -26.91
N ILE A 5 -15.80 9.95 -26.83
CA ILE A 5 -14.51 10.25 -26.18
C ILE A 5 -14.38 9.72 -24.72
N PRO A 6 -15.44 9.51 -23.91
CA PRO A 6 -15.32 8.93 -22.57
C PRO A 6 -14.62 7.56 -22.50
N GLN A 7 -14.57 6.80 -23.60
CA GLN A 7 -13.88 5.51 -23.64
C GLN A 7 -12.34 5.62 -23.71
N LEU A 8 -11.80 6.80 -24.03
CA LEU A 8 -10.35 6.97 -24.27
C LEU A 8 -9.51 6.98 -22.99
N LEU A 9 -10.11 7.33 -21.85
CA LEU A 9 -9.46 7.39 -20.52
C LEU A 9 -10.15 6.47 -19.49
N GLY A 10 -10.83 5.43 -19.97
CA GLY A 10 -11.52 4.47 -19.12
C GLY A 10 -10.58 3.46 -18.44
N PRO A 11 -11.13 2.49 -17.70
CA PRO A 11 -10.37 1.41 -17.07
C PRO A 11 -9.44 0.66 -18.03
N GLU A 12 -9.83 0.54 -19.30
CA GLU A 12 -9.02 -0.06 -20.38
C GLU A 12 -7.74 0.75 -20.67
N PHE A 13 -7.83 2.08 -20.66
CA PHE A 13 -6.67 2.96 -20.86
C PHE A 13 -5.69 2.82 -19.70
N TYR A 14 -6.19 2.84 -18.46
CA TYR A 14 -5.37 2.58 -17.27
C TYR A 14 -4.81 1.15 -17.26
N GLY A 15 -5.59 0.19 -17.76
CA GLY A 15 -5.21 -1.20 -17.93
C GLY A 15 -4.01 -1.40 -18.87
N PHE A 16 -3.87 -0.52 -19.86
CA PHE A 16 -2.73 -0.53 -20.76
C PHE A 16 -1.57 0.34 -20.25
N ILE A 17 -1.84 1.58 -19.84
CA ILE A 17 -0.79 2.57 -19.60
C ILE A 17 -0.04 2.34 -18.28
N LEU A 18 -0.70 1.85 -17.22
CA LEU A 18 -0.04 1.60 -15.93
C LEU A 18 1.05 0.53 -16.03
N PRO A 19 0.77 -0.69 -16.53
CA PRO A 19 1.81 -1.70 -16.72
C PRO A 19 2.93 -1.23 -17.63
N TRP A 20 2.59 -0.46 -18.66
CA TRP A 20 3.55 0.06 -19.62
C TRP A 20 4.54 1.04 -18.99
N ILE A 21 4.05 2.10 -18.33
CA ILE A 21 4.91 3.09 -17.65
C ILE A 21 5.75 2.42 -16.57
N PHE A 22 5.16 1.51 -15.80
CA PHE A 22 5.86 0.86 -14.68
C PHE A 22 6.98 -0.06 -15.17
N THR A 23 6.70 -0.88 -16.20
CA THR A 23 7.71 -1.74 -16.82
C THR A 23 8.81 -0.90 -17.45
N PHE A 24 8.45 0.18 -18.16
CA PHE A 24 9.41 1.12 -18.74
C PHE A 24 10.35 1.68 -17.67
N ALA A 25 9.81 2.20 -16.57
CA ALA A 25 10.59 2.82 -15.50
C ALA A 25 11.57 1.83 -14.85
N ILE A 26 11.12 0.60 -14.56
CA ILE A 26 11.96 -0.44 -13.95
C ILE A 26 13.08 -0.86 -14.91
N VAL A 27 12.73 -1.20 -16.15
CA VAL A 27 13.71 -1.69 -17.13
C VAL A 27 14.70 -0.59 -17.49
N TYR A 28 14.23 0.65 -17.67
CA TYR A 28 15.09 1.79 -17.94
C TYR A 28 16.06 2.07 -16.79
N GLY A 29 15.56 2.11 -15.55
CA GLY A 29 16.40 2.32 -14.37
C GLY A 29 17.45 1.22 -14.18
N LEU A 30 17.08 -0.04 -14.44
CA LEU A 30 18.02 -1.16 -14.42
C LEU A 30 19.09 -1.03 -15.51
N LEU A 31 18.71 -0.75 -16.75
CA LEU A 31 19.65 -0.62 -17.87
C LEU A 31 20.62 0.56 -17.69
N ILE A 32 20.14 1.69 -17.15
CA ILE A 32 21.02 2.81 -16.78
C ILE A 32 22.04 2.35 -15.75
N LYS A 33 21.57 1.73 -14.66
CA LYS A 33 22.43 1.31 -13.54
C LYS A 33 23.49 0.29 -13.96
N LEU A 34 23.16 -0.62 -14.89
CA LEU A 34 24.07 -1.66 -15.37
C LEU A 34 25.08 -1.13 -16.40
N ASN A 35 24.81 0.01 -17.03
CA ASN A 35 25.70 0.66 -18.01
C ASN A 35 26.24 -0.26 -19.11
N ILE A 36 25.44 -1.22 -19.56
CA ILE A 36 25.86 -2.25 -20.53
C ILE A 36 26.16 -1.69 -21.93
N PHE A 37 25.69 -0.48 -22.25
CA PHE A 37 25.88 0.15 -23.56
C PHE A 37 26.96 1.25 -23.58
N GLY A 38 27.65 1.46 -22.45
CA GLY A 38 28.73 2.42 -22.30
C GLY A 38 28.28 3.89 -22.17
N GLU A 39 29.07 4.67 -21.44
CA GLU A 39 28.67 5.99 -20.89
C GLU A 39 28.10 6.98 -21.92
N LYS A 40 28.62 7.00 -23.15
CA LYS A 40 28.23 8.00 -24.16
C LYS A 40 26.85 7.78 -24.78
N LYS A 41 26.33 6.55 -24.74
CA LYS A 41 25.09 6.17 -25.44
C LYS A 41 24.08 5.45 -24.54
N ASN A 42 24.46 5.12 -23.30
CA ASN A 42 23.68 4.29 -22.41
C ASN A 42 22.25 4.79 -22.22
N ASP A 43 22.06 6.08 -21.97
CA ASP A 43 20.73 6.64 -21.70
C ASP A 43 19.78 6.49 -22.88
N LYS A 44 20.24 6.80 -24.10
CA LYS A 44 19.40 6.76 -25.31
C LYS A 44 19.03 5.34 -25.70
N VAL A 45 20.00 4.43 -25.66
CA VAL A 45 19.79 3.02 -26.01
C VAL A 45 18.93 2.34 -24.94
N SER A 46 19.19 2.60 -23.66
CA SER A 46 18.40 2.07 -22.55
C SER A 46 16.96 2.54 -22.59
N ALA A 47 16.72 3.82 -22.89
CA ALA A 47 15.37 4.35 -23.02
C ALA A 47 14.62 3.69 -24.18
N ALA A 48 15.23 3.61 -25.36
CA ALA A 48 14.61 2.98 -26.53
C ALA A 48 14.30 1.50 -26.28
N LEU A 49 15.24 0.76 -25.67
CA LEU A 49 15.07 -0.66 -25.38
C LEU A 49 14.00 -0.89 -24.30
N ALA A 50 14.03 -0.12 -23.21
CA ALA A 50 13.02 -0.20 -22.15
C ALA A 50 11.61 0.12 -22.68
N PHE A 51 11.50 1.10 -23.57
CA PHE A 51 10.24 1.48 -24.20
C PHE A 51 9.66 0.31 -25.01
N VAL A 52 10.47 -0.32 -25.86
CA VAL A 52 10.07 -1.48 -26.66
C VAL A 52 9.70 -2.68 -25.77
N ILE A 53 10.51 -2.98 -24.74
CA ILE A 53 10.24 -4.06 -23.78
C ILE A 53 8.91 -3.82 -23.06
N ALA A 54 8.67 -2.58 -22.61
CA ALA A 54 7.42 -2.23 -21.94
C ALA A 54 6.18 -2.45 -22.83
N PHE A 55 6.27 -2.15 -24.13
CA PHE A 55 5.20 -2.46 -25.08
C PHE A 55 4.95 -3.96 -25.19
N PHE A 56 5.99 -4.78 -25.32
CA PHE A 56 5.83 -6.24 -25.41
C PHE A 56 5.27 -6.86 -24.13
N VAL A 57 5.77 -6.44 -22.96
CA VAL A 57 5.27 -6.92 -21.67
C VAL A 57 3.80 -6.55 -21.48
N THR A 58 3.42 -5.32 -21.85
CA THR A 58 2.02 -4.87 -21.77
C THR A 58 1.13 -5.60 -22.78
N ALA A 59 1.62 -5.88 -23.98
CA ALA A 59 0.86 -6.65 -24.97
C ALA A 59 0.58 -8.09 -24.52
N VAL A 60 1.51 -8.71 -23.79
CA VAL A 60 1.38 -10.11 -23.34
C VAL A 60 0.62 -10.24 -22.02
N GLY A 61 0.85 -9.32 -21.07
CA GLY A 61 0.34 -9.43 -19.70
C GLY A 61 -0.34 -8.17 -19.17
N GLY A 62 -0.69 -7.21 -20.02
CA GLY A 62 -1.23 -5.91 -19.64
C GLY A 62 -2.40 -6.00 -18.66
N PRO A 63 -3.50 -6.70 -18.99
CA PRO A 63 -4.65 -6.80 -18.10
C PRO A 63 -4.32 -7.38 -16.72
N GLN A 64 -3.51 -8.44 -16.67
CA GLN A 64 -3.12 -9.09 -15.42
C GLN A 64 -2.19 -8.20 -14.58
N LEU A 65 -1.23 -7.54 -15.22
CA LEU A 65 -0.34 -6.58 -14.56
C LEU A 65 -1.11 -5.37 -14.04
N ALA A 66 -2.07 -4.87 -14.81
CA ALA A 66 -2.90 -3.75 -14.38
C ALA A 66 -3.76 -4.13 -13.17
N ALA A 67 -4.42 -5.28 -13.22
CA ALA A 67 -5.17 -5.79 -12.07
C ALA A 67 -4.27 -5.97 -10.85
N PHE A 68 -3.07 -6.53 -11.02
CA PHE A 68 -2.08 -6.65 -9.97
C PHE A 68 -1.70 -5.29 -9.38
N PHE A 69 -1.38 -4.29 -10.20
CA PHE A 69 -1.00 -2.96 -9.72
C PHE A 69 -2.15 -2.22 -9.07
N ILE A 70 -3.37 -2.32 -9.61
CA ILE A 70 -4.57 -1.74 -9.01
C ILE A 70 -4.81 -2.35 -7.64
N ASN A 71 -4.72 -3.67 -7.51
CA ASN A 71 -4.88 -4.36 -6.23
C ASN A 71 -3.76 -4.03 -5.25
N LEU A 72 -2.50 -4.01 -5.73
CA LEU A 72 -1.34 -3.75 -4.90
C LEU A 72 -1.35 -2.33 -4.38
N PHE A 73 -1.42 -1.33 -5.26
CA PHE A 73 -1.36 0.07 -4.86
C PHE A 73 -2.67 0.55 -4.25
N GLY A 74 -3.81 0.11 -4.78
CA GLY A 74 -5.13 0.39 -4.20
C GLY A 74 -5.24 -0.20 -2.81
N GLY A 75 -4.95 -1.50 -2.66
CA GLY A 75 -4.91 -2.17 -1.36
C GLY A 75 -3.92 -1.50 -0.40
N THR A 76 -2.65 -1.35 -0.80
CA THR A 76 -1.62 -0.70 0.02
C THR A 76 -2.04 0.70 0.48
N SER A 77 -2.71 1.49 -0.36
CA SER A 77 -3.18 2.82 0.02
C SER A 77 -4.19 2.79 1.16
N VAL A 78 -5.09 1.79 1.18
CA VAL A 78 -6.04 1.58 2.28
C VAL A 78 -5.31 1.22 3.57
N PHE A 79 -4.32 0.31 3.50
CA PHE A 79 -3.52 -0.06 4.66
C PHE A 79 -2.72 1.14 5.22
N LEU A 80 -2.10 1.93 4.35
CA LEU A 80 -1.40 3.15 4.74
C LEU A 80 -2.34 4.18 5.36
N ALA A 81 -3.52 4.39 4.79
CA ALA A 81 -4.54 5.27 5.37
C ALA A 81 -4.95 4.79 6.77
N GLY A 82 -5.10 3.48 6.95
CA GLY A 82 -5.39 2.89 8.25
C GLY A 82 -4.30 3.08 9.29
N ILE A 83 -3.04 2.87 8.91
CA ILE A 83 -1.88 3.14 9.76
C ILE A 83 -1.84 4.63 10.14
N LEU A 84 -2.08 5.53 9.19
CA LEU A 84 -2.14 6.97 9.43
C LEU A 84 -3.22 7.35 10.44
N VAL A 85 -4.39 6.72 10.39
CA VAL A 85 -5.47 6.93 11.38
C VAL A 85 -5.01 6.52 12.78
N VAL A 86 -4.36 5.37 12.93
CA VAL A 86 -3.83 4.91 14.23
C VAL A 86 -2.75 5.86 14.75
N LEU A 87 -1.84 6.30 13.87
CA LEU A 87 -0.81 7.28 14.23
C LEU A 87 -1.43 8.61 14.68
N LEU A 88 -2.47 9.08 14.00
CA LEU A 88 -3.18 10.31 14.33
C LEU A 88 -3.83 10.23 15.72
N PHE A 89 -4.56 9.15 16.02
CA PHE A 89 -5.15 8.97 17.35
C PHE A 89 -4.09 8.78 18.45
N GLY A 90 -3.01 8.06 18.15
CA GLY A 90 -1.89 7.92 19.08
C GLY A 90 -1.23 9.26 19.43
N ALA A 91 -0.99 10.09 18.42
CA ALA A 91 -0.44 11.42 18.59
C ALA A 91 -1.38 12.33 19.41
N MET A 92 -2.70 12.28 19.14
CA MET A 92 -3.70 13.02 19.91
C MET A 92 -3.74 12.61 21.40
N LEU A 93 -3.42 11.35 21.70
CA LEU A 93 -3.31 10.83 23.08
C LEU A 93 -1.91 11.07 23.71
N GLY A 94 -1.06 11.85 23.05
CA GLY A 94 0.29 12.18 23.54
C GLY A 94 1.30 11.02 23.44
N ARG A 95 0.98 9.95 22.68
CA ARG A 95 1.89 8.82 22.47
C ARG A 95 2.67 9.00 21.17
N ASN A 96 4.00 9.07 21.27
CA ASN A 96 4.88 8.97 20.10
C ASN A 96 4.99 7.51 19.64
N ILE A 97 4.04 7.08 18.82
CA ILE A 97 4.05 5.73 18.23
C ILE A 97 5.32 5.51 17.37
N THR A 98 5.88 6.57 16.78
CA THR A 98 7.14 6.53 16.01
C THR A 98 8.32 6.03 16.85
N ASP A 99 8.42 6.45 18.10
CA ASP A 99 9.51 6.02 18.99
C ASP A 99 9.35 4.55 19.40
N TYR A 100 8.11 4.08 19.50
CA TYR A 100 7.78 2.69 19.78
C TYR A 100 8.14 1.77 18.61
N TRP A 101 7.97 2.24 17.37
CA TRP A 101 8.35 1.50 16.17
C TRP A 101 9.87 1.48 15.95
N ALA A 102 10.55 2.61 16.21
CA ALA A 102 12.00 2.71 16.05
C ALA A 102 12.79 1.83 17.03
N LYS A 103 12.25 1.56 18.23
CA LYS A 103 12.92 0.74 19.26
C LYS A 103 12.69 -0.75 19.14
N ASN A 104 11.73 -1.17 18.31
CA ASN A 104 11.26 -2.55 18.26
C ASN A 104 11.58 -3.18 16.91
N GLU A 105 12.62 -4.01 16.86
CA GLU A 105 13.03 -4.71 15.61
C GLU A 105 11.91 -5.59 15.03
N TRP A 106 10.99 -6.06 15.87
CA TRP A 106 9.80 -6.82 15.44
C TRP A 106 8.81 -5.98 14.61
N ALA A 107 8.81 -4.65 14.77
CA ALA A 107 7.94 -3.76 13.98
C ALA A 107 8.31 -3.82 12.49
N LEU A 108 9.60 -3.91 12.17
CA LEU A 108 10.07 -4.07 10.80
C LEU A 108 9.64 -5.43 10.22
N ALA A 109 9.73 -6.50 11.02
CA ALA A 109 9.25 -7.82 10.61
C ALA A 109 7.74 -7.82 10.30
N VAL A 110 6.92 -7.12 11.10
CA VAL A 110 5.48 -6.99 10.85
C VAL A 110 5.20 -6.23 9.56
N VAL A 111 5.91 -5.12 9.31
CA VAL A 111 5.77 -4.37 8.05
C VAL A 111 6.13 -5.23 6.84
N VAL A 112 7.22 -6.00 6.93
CA VAL A 112 7.63 -6.93 5.86
C VAL A 112 6.58 -8.02 5.64
N ILE A 113 6.03 -8.60 6.70
CA ILE A 113 4.96 -9.61 6.61
C ILE A 113 3.73 -9.01 5.93
N ILE A 114 3.29 -7.82 6.34
CA ILE A 114 2.15 -7.12 5.72
C ILE A 114 2.43 -6.89 4.23
N ALA A 115 3.62 -6.40 3.88
CA ALA A 115 4.00 -6.17 2.48
C ALA A 115 3.97 -7.47 1.64
N VAL A 116 4.48 -8.58 2.19
CA VAL A 116 4.46 -9.89 1.52
C VAL A 116 3.03 -10.41 1.36
N VAL A 117 2.19 -10.30 2.40
CA VAL A 117 0.79 -10.71 2.34
C VAL A 117 0.02 -9.89 1.29
N LEU A 118 0.22 -8.56 1.27
CA LEU A 118 -0.41 -7.70 0.27
C LEU A 118 0.05 -8.03 -1.15
N PHE A 119 1.34 -8.29 -1.33
CA PHE A 119 1.90 -8.69 -2.61
C PHE A 119 1.27 -9.99 -3.12
N LEU A 120 1.21 -11.03 -2.27
CA LEU A 120 0.63 -12.32 -2.63
C LEU A 120 -0.88 -12.22 -2.91
N ALA A 121 -1.61 -11.49 -2.07
CA ALA A 121 -3.04 -11.23 -2.27
C ALA A 121 -3.30 -10.48 -3.59
N SER A 122 -2.46 -9.51 -3.93
CA SER A 122 -2.59 -8.72 -5.16
C SER A 122 -2.28 -9.53 -6.42
N ALA A 123 -1.43 -10.55 -6.32
CA ALA A 123 -1.14 -11.50 -7.39
C ALA A 123 -2.27 -12.52 -7.62
N GLY A 124 -3.37 -12.46 -6.84
CA GLY A 124 -4.46 -13.42 -6.89
C GLY A 124 -4.13 -14.76 -6.23
N GLY A 125 -2.98 -14.86 -5.54
CA GLY A 125 -2.59 -16.01 -4.76
C GLY A 125 -3.14 -15.92 -3.33
N GLY A 126 -3.79 -16.98 -2.85
CA GLY A 126 -4.14 -17.09 -1.43
C GLY A 126 -2.90 -17.21 -0.55
N PHE A 127 -2.92 -16.62 0.64
CA PHE A 127 -1.89 -16.85 1.67
C PHE A 127 -2.36 -18.03 2.53
N LEU A 128 -1.51 -19.06 2.70
CA LEU A 128 -1.82 -20.28 3.46
C LEU A 128 -3.07 -21.06 2.96
N GLY A 129 -3.35 -21.02 1.65
CA GLY A 129 -4.53 -21.70 1.08
C GLY A 129 -5.86 -20.98 1.33
N ILE A 130 -5.83 -19.82 1.99
CA ILE A 130 -7.00 -18.96 2.19
C ILE A 130 -7.00 -17.91 1.07
N THR A 131 -7.96 -18.01 0.15
CA THR A 131 -8.21 -16.97 -0.85
C THR A 131 -9.10 -15.90 -0.24
N LEU A 132 -8.47 -14.90 0.39
CA LEU A 132 -9.16 -13.66 0.76
C LEU A 132 -9.36 -12.84 -0.51
N SER A 133 -10.61 -12.62 -0.90
CA SER A 133 -10.90 -11.60 -1.92
C SER A 133 -10.48 -10.23 -1.38
N GLY A 134 -9.98 -9.35 -2.27
CA GLY A 134 -9.53 -8.01 -1.88
C GLY A 134 -10.60 -7.22 -1.11
N ASP A 135 -11.87 -7.42 -1.45
CA ASP A 135 -13.02 -6.81 -0.79
C ASP A 135 -13.18 -7.30 0.66
N THR A 136 -13.00 -8.61 0.89
CA THR A 136 -13.12 -9.21 2.23
C THR A 136 -11.97 -8.75 3.13
N ALA A 137 -10.74 -8.74 2.60
CA ALA A 137 -9.58 -8.27 3.36
C ALA A 137 -9.71 -6.78 3.73
N THR A 138 -10.17 -5.96 2.79
CA THR A 138 -10.42 -4.53 3.00
C THR A 138 -11.50 -4.29 4.05
N LEU A 139 -12.60 -5.04 3.99
CA LEU A 139 -13.69 -4.95 4.96
C LEU A 139 -13.24 -5.37 6.36
N ILE A 140 -12.53 -6.50 6.48
CA ILE A 140 -11.98 -6.96 7.77
C ILE A 140 -11.04 -5.90 8.35
N PHE A 141 -10.13 -5.36 7.53
CA PHE A 141 -9.20 -4.32 7.97
C PHE A 141 -9.90 -3.05 8.44
N ALA A 142 -10.92 -2.58 7.70
CA ALA A 142 -11.73 -1.43 8.10
C ALA A 142 -12.43 -1.68 9.44
N VAL A 143 -13.02 -2.86 9.65
CA VAL A 143 -13.65 -3.23 10.92
C VAL A 143 -12.62 -3.24 12.05
N VAL A 144 -11.45 -3.84 11.85
CA VAL A 144 -10.37 -3.86 12.86
C VAL A 144 -9.95 -2.45 13.25
N ILE A 145 -9.77 -1.54 12.28
CA ILE A 145 -9.43 -0.14 12.58
C ILE A 145 -10.50 0.54 13.40
N VAL A 146 -11.77 0.38 13.04
CA VAL A 146 -12.87 0.98 13.78
C VAL A 146 -12.90 0.47 15.21
N LEU A 147 -12.70 -0.84 15.42
CA LEU A 147 -12.65 -1.43 16.76
C LEU A 147 -11.45 -0.94 17.57
N VAL A 148 -10.27 -0.87 16.96
CA VAL A 148 -9.06 -0.32 17.60
C VAL A 148 -9.29 1.14 17.96
N ALA A 149 -9.80 1.96 17.04
CA ALA A 149 -10.09 3.36 17.29
C ALA A 149 -11.13 3.53 18.41
N ALA A 150 -12.21 2.74 18.40
CA ALA A 150 -13.23 2.75 19.44
C ALA A 150 -12.63 2.37 20.81
N HIS A 151 -11.80 1.32 20.87
CA HIS A 151 -11.11 0.92 22.08
C HIS A 151 -10.17 2.01 22.59
N PHE A 152 -9.42 2.68 21.72
CA PHE A 152 -8.55 3.80 22.09
C PHE A 152 -9.33 4.99 22.64
N VAL A 153 -10.47 5.33 22.03
CA VAL A 153 -11.36 6.41 22.53
C VAL A 153 -11.97 6.06 23.88
N MET A 154 -12.39 4.81 24.07
CA MET A 154 -12.98 4.33 25.33
C MET A 154 -11.94 4.27 26.46
N SER A 155 -10.72 3.84 26.15
CA SER A 155 -9.62 3.72 27.14
C SER A 155 -9.11 5.08 27.65
N GLY A 156 -9.48 6.20 27.01
CA GLY A 156 -9.13 7.55 27.45
C GLY A 156 -9.99 8.11 28.59
N LYS A 157 -10.96 7.35 29.11
CA LYS A 157 -11.95 7.84 30.09
C LYS A 157 -11.79 7.31 31.53
N ASP A 158 -10.88 6.37 31.79
CA ASP A 158 -10.84 5.64 33.08
C ASP A 158 -9.76 6.12 34.09
N GLU A 159 -9.01 7.19 33.82
CA GLU A 159 -8.01 7.72 34.78
C GLU A 159 -8.52 8.91 35.64
N GLY A 160 -9.84 9.11 35.76
CA GLY A 160 -10.44 10.36 36.25
C GLY A 160 -11.19 10.37 37.57
N GLU A 161 -11.35 9.25 38.30
CA GLU A 161 -12.18 9.28 39.52
C GLU A 161 -11.61 8.41 40.65
N LYS A 162 -10.59 8.92 41.34
CA LYS A 162 -10.31 8.50 42.72
C LYS A 162 -11.30 9.24 43.64
N PRO A 163 -12.12 8.54 44.44
CA PRO A 163 -13.06 9.22 45.34
C PRO A 163 -12.27 10.01 46.40
N ALA A 164 -12.69 11.26 46.61
CA ALA A 164 -12.09 12.17 47.58
C ALA A 164 -12.06 11.55 48.99
N PRO A 165 -11.02 11.83 49.81
CA PRO A 165 -11.00 11.37 51.19
C PRO A 165 -12.18 11.99 51.93
N LYS A 166 -13.03 11.17 52.54
CA LYS A 166 -14.05 11.64 53.47
C LYS A 166 -13.36 12.48 54.54
N ALA A 167 -13.76 13.75 54.63
CA ALA A 167 -13.36 14.63 55.72
C ALA A 167 -13.75 13.95 57.05
N ALA A 168 -12.74 13.67 57.87
CA ALA A 168 -12.95 13.30 59.26
C ALA A 168 -13.42 14.54 60.01
N GLY A 169 -14.67 14.52 60.48
CA GLY A 169 -15.19 15.43 61.48
C GLY A 169 -15.67 14.61 62.67
N GLY A 170 -15.25 14.99 63.89
CA GLY A 170 -15.64 14.39 65.16
C GLY A 170 -14.46 14.05 66.04
#